data_AF-A0A970KI36-F1
#
_entry.id   AF-A0A970KI36-F1
#
_cell.length_a   1.000
_cell.length_b   1.000
_cell.length_c   1.000
_cell.angle_alpha   90.00
_cell.angle_beta   90.00
_cell.angle_gamma   90.00
#
_symmetry.space_group_name_H-M   'P 1'
#
loop_
_entity.id
_entity.type
_entity.pdbx_description
1 polymer ?
#
loop_
_entity_poly.entity_id
_entity_poly.type
_entity_poly.pdbx_seq_one_letter_code
_entity_poly.pdbx_strand_id
1 'polypeptide(L)'
;MLTLTISAIVGLSLGLGLYISDAAHGGWCIFWGLLGFGASQAAAGLILRGRIKRLMDEVQGTLMAGQKRLQMKVNQWQMRPPGSLKQAQIELEREQRGFMQQALALTEGFNAYYRWSPLLRRQVNTLKMQLHYQMKDYAEADRLMPKCLFLDPLTAAMRIARMHVNKEEGLDKFFEKQVARLRYGQGALLYSLYAWIALQRNDIDLAHKTLARATSKMENEVIKRNLEHLANNRPRQFSNAGLGDEWYALGLEEPRIRTQRARGPGSRPF
;
A
#
# COMPACT_ATOMS: atom_id res chain seq x y z
N MET A 1 14.99 14.76 12.87
CA MET A 1 16.32 14.96 13.49
C MET A 1 16.58 16.43 13.78
N LEU A 2 16.34 17.35 12.84
CA LEU A 2 16.43 18.81 13.08
C LEU A 2 15.55 19.33 14.24
N THR A 3 14.37 18.75 14.45
CA THR A 3 13.51 19.10 15.61
C THR A 3 14.20 18.80 16.94
N LEU A 4 14.86 17.65 17.07
CA LEU A 4 15.60 17.28 18.27
C LEU A 4 16.78 18.21 18.52
N THR A 5 17.47 18.64 17.45
CA THR A 5 18.59 19.58 17.55
C THR A 5 18.12 20.96 18.02
N ILE A 6 17.02 21.47 17.45
CA ILE A 6 16.44 22.76 17.84
C ILE A 6 15.91 22.70 19.28
N SER A 7 15.19 21.65 19.64
CA SER A 7 14.67 21.50 21.01
C SER A 7 15.79 21.32 22.02
N ALA A 8 16.88 20.62 21.68
CA ALA A 8 18.08 20.52 22.52
C ALA A 8 18.73 21.88 22.75
N ILE A 9 18.87 22.71 21.70
CA ILE A 9 19.39 24.08 21.81
C ILE A 9 18.47 24.93 22.69
N VAL A 10 17.14 24.84 22.51
CA VAL A 10 16.16 25.59 23.32
C VAL A 10 16.25 25.19 24.80
N GLY A 11 16.32 23.88 25.10
CA GLY A 11 16.46 23.38 26.46
C GLY A 11 17.78 23.79 27.12
N LEU A 12 18.89 23.73 26.38
CA LEU A 12 20.22 24.20 26.84
C LEU A 12 20.23 25.71 27.09
N SER A 13 19.63 26.50 26.19
CA SER A 13 19.57 27.96 26.30
C SER A 13 18.74 28.40 27.50
N LEU A 14 17.60 27.73 27.76
CA LEU A 14 16.77 27.96 28.93
C LEU A 14 17.48 27.57 30.23
N GLY A 15 18.15 26.41 30.26
CA GLY A 15 18.89 25.95 31.43
C GLY A 15 20.09 26.86 31.77
N LEU A 16 20.88 27.24 30.76
CA LEU A 16 22.01 28.17 30.95
C LEU A 16 21.53 29.59 31.28
N GLY A 17 20.46 30.08 30.66
CA GLY A 17 19.93 31.41 30.92
C GLY A 17 19.46 31.57 32.36
N LEU A 18 18.75 30.58 32.90
CA LEU A 18 18.28 30.56 34.30
C LEU A 18 19.43 30.40 35.31
N TYR A 19 20.48 29.69 34.92
CA TYR A 19 21.68 29.52 35.73
C TYR A 19 22.54 30.80 35.79
N ILE A 20 22.71 31.49 34.66
CA ILE A 20 23.49 32.74 34.57
C ILE A 20 22.75 33.90 35.25
N SER A 21 21.41 33.91 35.20
CA SER A 21 20.60 34.96 35.84
C SER A 21 20.39 34.77 37.35
N ASP A 22 20.99 33.74 37.95
CA ASP A 22 20.83 33.33 39.36
C ASP A 22 19.36 33.23 39.82
N ALA A 23 18.46 32.97 38.87
CA ALA A 23 17.01 33.03 39.10
C ALA A 23 16.47 31.72 39.71
N ALA A 24 17.26 30.65 39.70
CA ALA A 24 16.85 29.34 40.20
C ALA A 24 18.04 28.50 40.68
N HIS A 25 17.84 27.74 41.78
CA HIS A 25 18.81 26.74 42.23
C HIS A 25 19.15 25.72 41.12
N GLY A 26 20.38 25.20 41.12
CA GLY A 26 20.91 24.37 40.03
C GLY A 26 20.01 23.19 39.61
N GLY A 27 19.31 22.55 40.56
CA GLY A 27 18.33 21.49 40.26
C GLY A 27 17.08 21.98 39.49
N TRP A 28 16.60 23.19 39.79
CA TRP A 28 15.46 23.79 39.11
C TRP A 28 15.80 24.30 37.70
N CYS A 29 17.05 24.73 37.48
CA CYS A 29 17.53 25.08 36.14
C CYS A 29 17.50 23.86 35.20
N ILE A 30 17.89 22.68 35.69
CA ILE A 30 17.84 21.42 34.93
C ILE A 30 16.39 21.01 34.65
N PHE A 31 15.51 21.11 35.65
CA PHE A 31 14.09 20.79 35.48
C PHE A 31 13.42 21.66 34.41
N TRP A 32 13.60 22.99 34.48
CA TRP A 32 13.03 23.92 33.49
C TRP A 32 13.65 23.78 32.11
N GLY A 33 14.95 23.45 32.01
CA GLY A 33 15.60 23.11 30.74
C GLY A 33 15.01 21.86 30.09
N LEU A 34 14.77 20.80 30.87
CA LEU A 34 14.10 19.58 30.39
C LEU A 34 12.64 19.80 30.02
N LEU A 35 11.91 20.62 30.80
CA LEU A 35 10.52 20.97 30.51
C LEU A 35 10.43 21.82 29.24
N GLY A 36 11.32 22.79 29.05
CA GLY A 36 11.44 23.60 27.84
C GLY A 36 11.79 22.75 26.61
N PHE A 37 12.71 21.79 26.75
CA PHE A 37 13.02 20.80 25.73
C PHE A 37 11.76 19.99 25.34
N GLY A 38 11.06 19.43 26.34
CA GLY A 38 9.87 18.61 26.13
C GLY A 38 8.73 19.39 25.46
N ALA A 39 8.46 20.61 25.94
CA ALA A 39 7.43 21.49 25.38
C ALA A 39 7.76 21.92 23.96
N SER A 40 9.02 22.31 23.68
CA SER A 40 9.49 22.67 22.33
C SER A 40 9.36 21.50 21.36
N GLN A 41 9.78 20.31 21.79
CA GLN A 41 9.73 19.10 20.98
C GLN A 41 8.27 18.69 20.68
N ALA A 42 7.39 18.79 21.67
CA ALA A 42 5.96 18.54 21.50
C ALA A 42 5.32 19.53 20.53
N ALA A 43 5.59 20.84 20.69
CA ALA A 43 5.07 21.87 19.81
C ALA A 43 5.55 21.71 18.36
N ALA A 44 6.86 21.51 18.16
CA ALA A 44 7.43 21.26 16.83
C ALA A 44 6.85 19.99 16.18
N GLY A 45 6.67 18.93 16.98
CA GLY A 45 6.05 17.68 16.54
C GLY A 45 4.59 17.86 16.09
N LEU A 46 3.78 18.60 16.86
CA LEU A 46 2.38 18.87 16.54
C LEU A 46 2.25 19.74 15.28
N ILE A 47 3.07 20.78 15.15
CA ILE A 47 3.07 21.65 13.96
C ILE A 47 3.44 20.85 12.71
N LEU A 48 4.53 20.08 12.79
CA LEU A 48 5.00 19.26 11.66
C LEU A 48 3.96 18.21 11.28
N ARG A 49 3.37 17.52 12.27
CA ARG A 49 2.31 16.53 12.05
C ARG A 49 1.09 17.16 11.40
N GLY A 50 0.67 18.34 11.86
CA GLY A 50 -0.46 19.08 11.30
C GLY A 50 -0.23 19.45 9.83
N ARG A 51 0.97 19.96 9.49
CA ARG A 51 1.30 20.32 8.10
C ARG A 51 1.40 19.10 7.18
N ILE A 52 2.09 18.04 7.62
CA ILE A 52 2.18 16.79 6.85
C ILE A 52 0.79 16.19 6.65
N LYS A 53 -0.05 16.21 7.69
CA LYS A 53 -1.42 15.70 7.62
C LYS A 53 -2.23 16.46 6.56
N ARG A 54 -2.18 17.79 6.55
CA ARG A 54 -2.88 18.59 5.52
C ARG A 54 -2.49 18.20 4.10
N LEU A 55 -1.20 18.07 3.82
CA LEU A 55 -0.73 17.62 2.50
C LEU A 55 -1.20 16.18 2.18
N MET A 56 -1.20 15.30 3.18
CA MET A 56 -1.70 13.94 2.99
C MET A 56 -3.21 13.92 2.72
N ASP A 57 -3.97 14.75 3.43
CA ASP A 57 -5.41 14.92 3.25
C ASP A 57 -5.73 15.49 1.85
N GLU A 58 -4.90 16.39 1.31
CA GLU A 58 -5.02 16.88 -0.06
C GLU A 58 -4.79 15.78 -1.11
N VAL A 59 -3.74 14.97 -0.93
CA VAL A 59 -3.45 13.83 -1.83
C VAL A 59 -4.58 12.80 -1.76
N GLN A 60 -4.99 12.42 -0.54
CA GLN A 60 -6.08 11.48 -0.33
C GLN A 60 -7.41 12.03 -0.86
N GLY A 61 -7.69 13.32 -0.65
CA GLY A 61 -8.87 14.00 -1.17
C GLY A 61 -8.94 13.97 -2.68
N THR A 62 -7.82 14.20 -3.37
CA THR A 62 -7.72 14.10 -4.83
C THR A 62 -8.01 12.68 -5.31
N LEU A 63 -7.44 11.67 -4.64
CA LEU A 63 -7.68 10.26 -4.97
C LEU A 63 -9.13 9.84 -4.70
N MET A 64 -9.71 10.22 -3.56
CA MET A 64 -11.10 9.92 -3.22
C MET A 64 -12.08 10.62 -4.18
N ALA A 65 -11.81 11.88 -4.56
CA ALA A 65 -12.60 12.59 -5.55
C ALA A 65 -12.54 11.90 -6.92
N GLY A 66 -11.35 11.43 -7.33
CA GLY A 66 -11.15 10.63 -8.52
C GLY A 66 -11.92 9.31 -8.47
N GLN A 67 -11.79 8.54 -7.38
CA GLN A 67 -12.53 7.29 -7.16
C GLN A 67 -14.05 7.50 -7.20
N LYS A 68 -14.56 8.54 -6.54
CA LYS A 68 -15.99 8.87 -6.54
C LYS A 68 -16.48 9.22 -7.95
N ARG A 69 -15.70 9.98 -8.74
CA ARG A 69 -16.03 10.28 -10.14
C ARG A 69 -16.08 9.03 -11.01
N LEU A 70 -15.07 8.16 -10.90
CA LEU A 70 -15.03 6.89 -11.61
C LEU A 70 -16.22 6.00 -11.21
N GLN A 71 -16.54 5.92 -9.91
CA GLN A 71 -17.66 5.13 -9.42
C GLN A 71 -19.02 5.66 -9.91
N MET A 72 -19.22 6.99 -9.91
CA MET A 72 -20.42 7.60 -10.47
C MET A 72 -20.57 7.29 -11.96
N LYS A 73 -19.46 7.33 -12.72
CA LYS A 73 -19.44 7.01 -14.15
C LYS A 73 -19.77 5.53 -14.42
N VAL A 74 -19.17 4.63 -13.64
CA VAL A 74 -19.49 3.20 -13.69
C VAL A 74 -20.97 2.96 -13.37
N ASN A 75 -21.53 3.62 -12.34
CA ASN A 75 -22.95 3.51 -11.99
C ASN A 75 -23.85 4.07 -13.11
N GLN A 76 -23.46 5.18 -13.73
CA GLN A 76 -24.17 5.73 -14.88
C GLN A 76 -24.18 4.75 -16.06
N TRP A 77 -23.07 4.04 -16.30
CA TRP A 77 -22.97 3.01 -17.32
C TRP A 77 -23.73 1.73 -17.00
N GLN A 78 -23.93 1.41 -15.72
CA GLN A 78 -24.85 0.34 -15.33
C GLN A 78 -26.30 0.69 -15.71
N MET A 79 -26.69 1.96 -15.58
CA MET A 79 -28.02 2.44 -15.98
C MET A 79 -28.16 2.64 -17.49
N ARG A 80 -27.09 3.02 -18.18
CA ARG A 80 -27.03 3.22 -19.64
C ARG A 80 -25.74 2.61 -20.20
N PRO A 81 -25.78 1.35 -20.67
CA PRO A 81 -24.60 0.65 -21.13
C PRO A 81 -23.93 1.41 -22.27
N PRO A 82 -22.61 1.65 -22.21
CA PRO A 82 -21.89 2.24 -23.32
C PRO A 82 -21.96 1.30 -24.52
N GLY A 83 -22.12 1.87 -25.72
CA GLY A 83 -22.21 1.10 -26.97
C GLY A 83 -20.96 0.23 -27.23
N SER A 84 -19.81 0.57 -26.65
CA SER A 84 -18.64 -0.32 -26.65
C SER A 84 -17.94 -0.38 -25.27
N LEU A 85 -17.80 -1.60 -24.75
CA LEU A 85 -17.16 -1.87 -23.45
C LEU A 85 -15.67 -1.53 -23.45
N LYS A 86 -14.99 -1.69 -24.60
CA LYS A 86 -13.55 -1.38 -24.74
C LYS A 86 -13.28 0.11 -24.66
N GLN A 87 -14.09 0.95 -25.30
CA GLN A 87 -13.90 2.41 -25.22
C GLN A 87 -14.17 2.91 -23.79
N ALA A 88 -15.19 2.36 -23.13
CA ALA A 88 -15.47 2.66 -21.73
C ALA A 88 -14.30 2.31 -20.79
N GLN A 89 -13.63 1.17 -21.00
CA GLN A 89 -12.43 0.81 -20.24
C GLN A 89 -11.27 1.78 -20.49
N ILE A 90 -10.98 2.10 -21.76
CA ILE A 90 -9.91 3.04 -22.12
C ILE A 90 -10.17 4.43 -21.51
N GLU A 91 -11.42 4.87 -21.52
CA GLU A 91 -11.82 6.15 -20.95
C GLU A 91 -11.64 6.16 -19.42
N LEU A 92 -12.02 5.10 -18.72
CA LEU A 92 -11.75 4.95 -17.28
C LEU A 92 -10.26 4.95 -16.98
N GLU A 93 -9.46 4.16 -17.70
CA GLU A 93 -8.02 4.10 -17.49
C GLU A 93 -7.38 5.49 -17.70
N ARG A 94 -7.83 6.24 -18.70
CA ARG A 94 -7.34 7.60 -18.97
C ARG A 94 -7.69 8.57 -17.84
N GLU A 95 -8.92 8.56 -17.35
CA GLU A 95 -9.35 9.41 -16.24
C GLU A 95 -8.63 9.03 -14.93
N GLN A 96 -8.56 7.73 -14.63
CA GLN A 96 -7.84 7.22 -13.47
C GLN A 96 -6.37 7.67 -13.51
N ARG A 97 -5.71 7.56 -14.67
CA ARG A 97 -4.34 8.04 -14.87
C ARG A 97 -4.20 9.54 -14.63
N GLY A 98 -5.15 10.35 -15.10
CA GLY A 98 -5.16 11.79 -14.85
C GLY A 98 -5.20 12.14 -13.36
N PHE A 99 -6.07 11.50 -12.58
CA PHE A 99 -6.13 11.72 -11.13
C PHE A 99 -4.88 11.22 -10.40
N MET A 100 -4.34 10.08 -10.80
CA MET A 100 -3.10 9.54 -10.23
C MET A 100 -1.89 10.45 -10.50
N GLN A 101 -1.80 11.07 -11.67
CA GLN A 101 -0.77 12.06 -12.00
C GLN A 101 -0.90 13.34 -11.18
N GLN A 102 -2.12 13.84 -10.97
CA GLN A 102 -2.37 15.00 -10.10
C GLN A 102 -1.96 14.69 -8.64
N ALA A 103 -2.35 13.52 -8.13
CA ALA A 103 -1.93 13.06 -6.81
C ALA A 103 -0.40 12.95 -6.71
N LEU A 104 0.28 12.46 -7.77
CA LEU A 104 1.73 12.41 -7.83
C LEU A 104 2.37 13.80 -7.78
N ALA A 105 1.84 14.79 -8.48
CA ALA A 105 2.35 16.17 -8.44
C ALA A 105 2.25 16.77 -7.04
N LEU A 106 1.15 16.53 -6.32
CA LEU A 106 0.98 16.99 -4.93
C LEU A 106 2.03 16.40 -3.98
N THR A 107 2.61 15.24 -4.31
CA THR A 107 3.66 14.64 -3.48
C THR A 107 4.97 15.44 -3.45
N GLU A 108 5.18 16.38 -4.37
CA GLU A 108 6.35 17.27 -4.37
C GLU A 108 6.35 18.24 -3.18
N GLY A 109 5.16 18.63 -2.69
CA GLY A 109 5.01 19.47 -1.50
C GLY A 109 5.63 18.86 -0.24
N PHE A 110 5.83 17.54 -0.21
CA PHE A 110 6.46 16.85 0.92
C PHE A 110 8.00 17.00 0.96
N ASN A 111 8.63 17.42 -0.15
CA ASN A 111 10.10 17.49 -0.26
C ASN A 111 10.73 18.36 0.84
N ALA A 112 10.09 19.48 1.17
CA ALA A 112 10.54 20.39 2.23
C ALA A 112 10.59 19.72 3.62
N TYR A 113 9.73 18.72 3.85
CA TYR A 113 9.57 18.05 5.13
C TYR A 113 10.46 16.81 5.30
N TYR A 114 11.12 16.33 4.24
CA TYR A 114 11.97 15.14 4.30
C TYR A 114 13.17 15.27 5.24
N ARG A 115 13.70 16.48 5.42
CA ARG A 115 14.81 16.75 6.36
C ARG A 115 14.35 16.63 7.82
N TRP A 116 13.07 16.87 8.06
CA TRP A 116 12.46 16.85 9.39
C TRP A 116 12.05 15.44 9.79
N SER A 117 11.47 14.67 8.86
CA SER A 117 11.06 13.28 9.06
C SER A 117 11.64 12.36 7.96
N PRO A 118 12.73 11.63 8.24
CA PRO A 118 13.27 10.64 7.30
C PRO A 118 12.27 9.51 6.99
N LEU A 119 11.41 9.17 7.96
CA LEU A 119 10.37 8.15 7.78
C LEU A 119 9.31 8.62 6.78
N LEU A 120 8.95 9.91 6.80
CA LEU A 120 8.02 10.51 5.84
C LEU A 120 8.51 10.32 4.40
N ARG A 121 9.81 10.51 4.15
CA ARG A 121 10.38 10.27 2.82
C ARG A 121 10.07 8.86 2.31
N ARG A 122 10.23 7.84 3.17
CA ARG A 122 9.94 6.47 2.77
C ARG A 122 8.44 6.21 2.61
N GLN A 123 7.58 6.82 3.43
CA GLN A 123 6.12 6.74 3.28
C GLN A 123 5.66 7.36 1.96
N VAL A 124 6.16 8.55 1.61
CA VAL A 124 5.84 9.21 0.34
C VAL A 124 6.39 8.42 -0.84
N ASN A 125 7.58 7.81 -0.72
CA ASN A 125 8.08 6.91 -1.75
C ASN A 125 7.17 5.68 -1.93
N THR A 126 6.66 5.08 -0.84
CA THR A 126 5.68 3.99 -0.94
C THR A 126 4.43 4.44 -1.68
N LEU A 127 3.90 5.63 -1.38
CA LEU A 127 2.73 6.17 -2.08
C LEU A 127 3.02 6.40 -3.57
N LYS A 128 4.14 7.04 -3.91
CA LYS A 128 4.58 7.22 -5.30
C LYS A 128 4.69 5.88 -6.03
N MET A 129 5.31 4.89 -5.38
CA MET A 129 5.45 3.54 -5.93
C MET A 129 4.09 2.91 -6.21
N GLN A 130 3.14 2.97 -5.26
CA GLN A 130 1.78 2.46 -5.47
C GLN A 130 1.07 3.15 -6.65
N LEU A 131 1.21 4.47 -6.77
CA LEU A 131 0.60 5.24 -7.87
C LEU A 131 1.20 4.85 -9.22
N HIS A 132 2.53 4.77 -9.34
CA HIS A 132 3.20 4.28 -10.56
C HIS A 132 2.79 2.84 -10.88
N TYR A 133 2.67 1.98 -9.87
CA TYR A 133 2.21 0.60 -10.03
C TYR A 133 0.78 0.54 -10.61
N GLN A 134 -0.15 1.32 -10.07
CA GLN A 134 -1.54 1.39 -10.56
C GLN A 134 -1.62 1.97 -11.97
N MET A 135 -0.73 2.90 -12.32
CA MET A 135 -0.58 3.42 -13.69
C MET A 135 0.08 2.43 -14.66
N LYS A 136 0.46 1.22 -14.19
CA LYS A 136 1.23 0.21 -14.94
C LYS A 136 2.62 0.72 -15.38
N ASP A 137 3.14 1.75 -14.72
CA ASP A 137 4.49 2.29 -14.91
C ASP A 137 5.46 1.55 -13.98
N TYR A 138 5.74 0.29 -14.32
CA TYR A 138 6.52 -0.60 -13.47
C TYR A 138 8.00 -0.20 -13.37
N ALA A 139 8.55 0.47 -14.38
CA ALA A 139 9.95 0.91 -14.37
C ALA A 139 10.22 1.91 -13.23
N GLU A 140 9.37 2.91 -13.08
CA GLU A 140 9.47 3.87 -11.98
C GLU A 140 9.09 3.25 -10.63
N ALA A 141 8.11 2.35 -10.60
CA ALA A 141 7.76 1.62 -9.39
C ALA A 141 8.96 0.81 -8.85
N ASP A 142 9.65 0.08 -9.73
CA ASP A 142 10.83 -0.73 -9.38
C ASP A 142 12.00 0.15 -8.93
N ARG A 143 12.22 1.32 -9.56
CA ARG A 143 13.23 2.30 -9.14
C ARG A 143 13.01 2.83 -7.73
N LEU A 144 11.75 3.01 -7.33
CA LEU A 144 11.37 3.52 -6.00
C LEU A 144 11.32 2.42 -4.93
N MET A 145 11.13 1.16 -5.33
CA MET A 145 10.87 0.01 -4.45
C MET A 145 11.91 -0.18 -3.32
N PRO A 146 13.23 -0.03 -3.54
CA PRO A 146 14.23 -0.15 -2.46
C PRO A 146 14.10 0.92 -1.37
N LYS A 147 13.50 2.07 -1.68
CA LYS A 147 13.36 3.24 -0.80
C LYS A 147 12.01 3.28 -0.07
N CYS A 148 11.15 2.29 -0.30
CA CYS A 148 9.81 2.21 0.25
C CYS A 148 9.77 1.49 1.61
N LEU A 149 8.70 1.73 2.35
CA LEU A 149 8.28 0.91 3.49
C LEU A 149 7.20 -0.07 3.04
N PHE A 150 7.41 -1.35 3.35
CA PHE A 150 6.45 -2.43 3.16
C PHE A 150 5.90 -2.82 4.53
N LEU A 151 4.82 -2.17 4.93
CA LEU A 151 4.16 -2.39 6.21
C LEU A 151 2.80 -3.09 6.03
N ASP A 152 2.13 -2.79 4.93
CA ASP A 152 0.85 -3.38 4.58
C ASP A 152 1.05 -4.65 3.69
N PRO A 153 0.14 -5.64 3.79
CA PRO A 153 0.24 -6.87 3.01
C PRO A 153 0.17 -6.65 1.49
N LEU A 154 -0.54 -5.60 1.03
CA LEU A 154 -0.72 -5.31 -0.38
C LEU A 154 0.57 -4.81 -1.02
N THR A 155 1.27 -3.84 -0.43
CA THR A 155 2.57 -3.36 -0.94
C THR A 155 3.63 -4.44 -0.85
N ALA A 156 3.58 -5.28 0.17
CA ALA A 156 4.43 -6.47 0.25
C ALA A 156 4.16 -7.43 -0.92
N ALA A 157 2.89 -7.67 -1.25
CA ALA A 157 2.49 -8.49 -2.39
C ALA A 157 2.91 -7.85 -3.73
N MET A 158 2.72 -6.54 -3.92
CA MET A 158 3.22 -5.81 -5.09
C MET A 158 4.73 -5.98 -5.27
N ARG A 159 5.50 -5.86 -4.19
CA ARG A 159 6.95 -6.08 -4.25
C ARG A 159 7.30 -7.52 -4.62
N ILE A 160 6.64 -8.52 -4.02
CA ILE A 160 6.87 -9.93 -4.37
C ILE A 160 6.54 -10.19 -5.84
N ALA A 161 5.46 -9.61 -6.35
CA ALA A 161 5.07 -9.71 -7.75
C ALA A 161 6.17 -9.15 -8.67
N ARG A 162 6.74 -7.98 -8.34
CA ARG A 162 7.86 -7.41 -9.12
C ARG A 162 9.14 -8.22 -9.01
N MET A 163 9.50 -8.68 -7.81
CA MET A 163 10.65 -9.57 -7.61
C MET A 163 10.53 -10.86 -8.45
N HIS A 164 9.31 -11.41 -8.58
CA HIS A 164 9.06 -12.57 -9.43
C HIS A 164 9.26 -12.26 -10.91
N VAL A 165 8.67 -11.16 -11.41
CA VAL A 165 8.78 -10.73 -12.82
C VAL A 165 10.23 -10.41 -13.19
N ASN A 166 10.94 -9.69 -12.32
CA ASN A 166 12.33 -9.28 -12.50
C ASN A 166 13.33 -10.41 -12.19
N LYS A 167 12.86 -11.58 -11.72
CA LYS A 167 13.68 -12.72 -11.29
C LYS A 167 14.74 -12.35 -10.25
N GLU A 168 14.37 -11.46 -9.31
CA GLU A 168 15.24 -11.03 -8.22
C GLU A 168 15.43 -12.13 -7.17
N GLU A 169 16.64 -12.24 -6.65
CA GLU A 169 16.97 -13.16 -5.56
C GLU A 169 16.38 -12.70 -4.20
N GLY A 170 16.19 -13.65 -3.29
CA GLY A 170 15.74 -13.35 -1.91
C GLY A 170 14.24 -13.13 -1.73
N LEU A 171 13.42 -13.46 -2.74
CA LEU A 171 11.95 -13.41 -2.67
C LEU A 171 11.43 -14.19 -1.45
N ASP A 172 11.91 -15.42 -1.25
CA ASP A 172 11.43 -16.31 -0.19
C ASP A 172 11.77 -15.74 1.20
N LYS A 173 12.97 -15.16 1.36
CA LYS A 173 13.38 -14.46 2.59
C LYS A 173 12.54 -13.21 2.85
N PHE A 174 12.18 -12.47 1.79
CA PHE A 174 11.31 -11.32 1.92
C PHE A 174 9.90 -11.75 2.33
N PHE A 175 9.36 -12.80 1.73
CA PHE A 175 8.07 -13.39 2.09
C PHE A 175 8.01 -13.78 3.57
N GLU A 176 8.98 -14.56 4.07
CA GLU A 176 9.01 -14.96 5.48
C GLU A 176 9.09 -13.76 6.44
N LYS A 177 9.87 -12.74 6.08
CA LYS A 177 9.96 -11.51 6.88
C LYS A 177 8.63 -10.76 6.95
N GLN A 178 7.84 -10.76 5.88
CA GLN A 178 6.54 -10.10 5.84
C GLN A 178 5.50 -10.92 6.60
N VAL A 179 5.47 -12.24 6.39
CA VAL A 179 4.56 -13.16 7.08
C VAL A 179 4.76 -13.14 8.59
N ALA A 180 6.00 -13.01 9.08
CA ALA A 180 6.30 -12.93 10.50
C ALA A 180 5.66 -11.73 11.22
N ARG A 181 5.25 -10.70 10.46
CA ARG A 181 4.64 -9.47 11.01
C ARG A 181 3.11 -9.49 10.94
N LEU A 182 2.53 -10.43 10.20
CA LEU A 182 1.09 -10.50 9.98
C LEU A 182 0.39 -11.03 11.23
N ARG A 183 -0.77 -10.42 11.54
CA ARG A 183 -1.68 -10.92 12.58
C ARG A 183 -2.62 -11.99 12.01
N TYR A 184 -3.29 -12.73 12.89
CA TYR A 184 -4.33 -13.69 12.48
C TYR A 184 -5.38 -13.03 11.58
N GLY A 185 -5.80 -13.72 10.52
CA GLY A 185 -6.75 -13.21 9.54
C GLY A 185 -6.18 -12.24 8.48
N GLN A 186 -4.89 -11.87 8.55
CA GLN A 186 -4.26 -10.98 7.57
C GLN A 186 -3.39 -11.72 6.55
N GLY A 187 -3.29 -11.16 5.34
CA GLY A 187 -2.33 -11.58 4.32
C GLY A 187 -2.76 -12.73 3.43
N ALA A 188 -4.07 -12.97 3.28
CA ALA A 188 -4.59 -13.94 2.32
C ALA A 188 -3.99 -13.75 0.92
N LEU A 189 -3.89 -12.50 0.46
CA LEU A 189 -3.24 -12.13 -0.79
C LEU A 189 -1.76 -12.57 -0.84
N LEU A 190 -1.01 -12.35 0.25
CA LEU A 190 0.42 -12.64 0.31
C LEU A 190 0.70 -14.15 0.24
N TYR A 191 -0.04 -14.95 1.01
CA TYR A 191 0.08 -16.42 0.96
C TYR A 191 -0.37 -16.98 -0.39
N SER A 192 -1.47 -16.46 -0.94
CA SER A 192 -2.00 -16.93 -2.23
C SER A 192 -1.07 -16.56 -3.39
N LEU A 193 -0.44 -15.39 -3.34
CA LEU A 193 0.59 -14.97 -4.30
C LEU A 193 1.81 -15.88 -4.22
N TYR A 194 2.33 -16.14 -3.01
CA TYR A 194 3.51 -16.99 -2.85
C TYR A 194 3.25 -18.43 -3.30
N ALA A 195 2.07 -18.99 -2.98
CA ALA A 195 1.66 -20.29 -3.48
C ALA A 195 1.52 -20.32 -5.02
N TRP A 196 0.99 -19.27 -5.63
CA TRP A 196 0.94 -19.15 -7.09
C TRP A 196 2.34 -19.11 -7.70
N ILE A 197 3.28 -18.34 -7.12
CA ILE A 197 4.67 -18.29 -7.58
C ILE A 197 5.34 -19.66 -7.46
N ALA A 198 5.09 -20.41 -6.39
CA ALA A 198 5.61 -21.76 -6.21
C ALA A 198 5.11 -22.71 -7.31
N LEU A 199 3.83 -22.61 -7.70
CA LEU A 199 3.30 -23.37 -8.84
C LEU A 199 3.95 -22.98 -10.17
N GLN A 200 4.23 -21.69 -10.40
CA GLN A 200 4.98 -21.25 -11.59
C GLN A 200 6.42 -21.80 -11.61
N ARG A 201 7.01 -22.06 -10.44
CA ARG A 201 8.30 -22.73 -10.29
C ARG A 201 8.21 -24.26 -10.36
N ASN A 202 7.01 -24.81 -10.61
CA ASN A 202 6.71 -26.24 -10.59
C ASN A 202 6.96 -26.92 -9.22
N ASP A 203 6.94 -26.15 -8.13
CA ASP A 203 7.09 -26.63 -6.75
C ASP A 203 5.72 -26.73 -6.07
N ILE A 204 5.05 -27.86 -6.30
CA ILE A 204 3.70 -28.13 -5.78
C ILE A 204 3.73 -28.32 -4.27
N ASP A 205 4.79 -28.93 -3.73
CA ASP A 205 4.94 -29.19 -2.31
C ASP A 205 5.05 -27.87 -1.51
N LEU A 206 5.85 -26.91 -2.01
CA LEU A 206 5.95 -25.58 -1.41
C LEU A 206 4.62 -24.84 -1.47
N ALA A 207 3.90 -24.92 -2.59
CA ALA A 207 2.58 -24.32 -2.72
C ALA A 207 1.59 -24.90 -1.70
N HIS A 208 1.53 -26.23 -1.57
CA HIS A 208 0.67 -26.92 -0.61
C HIS A 208 1.02 -26.56 0.83
N LYS A 209 2.30 -26.61 1.21
CA LYS A 209 2.79 -26.22 2.55
C LYS A 209 2.44 -24.77 2.88
N THR A 210 2.57 -23.86 1.92
CA THR A 210 2.24 -22.45 2.09
C THR A 210 0.76 -22.25 2.39
N LEU A 211 -0.12 -22.89 1.62
CA LEU A 211 -1.57 -22.78 1.83
C LEU A 211 -2.01 -23.45 3.14
N ALA A 212 -1.43 -24.60 3.50
CA ALA A 212 -1.70 -25.27 4.78
C ALA A 212 -1.28 -24.40 5.99
N ARG A 213 -0.15 -23.67 5.86
CA ARG A 213 0.25 -22.65 6.85
C ARG A 213 -0.70 -21.46 6.88
N ALA A 214 -1.29 -21.09 5.76
CA ALA A 214 -2.28 -20.03 5.71
C ALA A 214 -3.60 -20.45 6.39
N THR A 215 -4.11 -21.66 6.13
CA THR A 215 -5.36 -22.15 6.74
C THR A 215 -5.32 -22.27 8.26
N SER A 216 -4.15 -22.47 8.87
CA SER A 216 -4.00 -22.45 10.34
C SER A 216 -4.01 -21.04 10.94
N LYS A 217 -3.87 -20.00 10.11
CA LYS A 217 -3.77 -18.59 10.53
C LYS A 217 -4.92 -17.71 10.04
N MET A 218 -5.74 -18.21 9.13
CA MET A 218 -6.90 -17.50 8.62
C MET A 218 -7.91 -18.45 7.99
N GLU A 219 -9.17 -18.08 8.09
CA GLU A 219 -10.24 -18.72 7.35
C GLU A 219 -10.51 -17.93 6.07
N ASN A 220 -10.14 -18.51 4.93
CA ASN A 220 -10.42 -17.94 3.62
C ASN A 220 -10.80 -19.06 2.65
N GLU A 221 -11.98 -18.92 2.05
CA GLU A 221 -12.55 -19.94 1.16
C GLU A 221 -11.72 -20.18 -0.10
N VAL A 222 -11.06 -19.14 -0.63
CA VAL A 222 -10.17 -19.28 -1.79
C VAL A 222 -8.95 -20.12 -1.45
N ILE A 223 -8.36 -19.89 -0.28
CA ILE A 223 -7.18 -20.63 0.20
C ILE A 223 -7.55 -22.09 0.48
N LYS A 224 -8.67 -22.35 1.17
CA LYS A 224 -9.15 -23.72 1.43
C LYS A 224 -9.39 -24.48 0.12
N ARG A 225 -10.13 -23.89 -0.81
CA ARG A 225 -10.40 -24.49 -2.12
C ARG A 225 -9.12 -24.77 -2.90
N ASN A 226 -8.18 -23.82 -2.92
CA ASN A 226 -6.90 -24.01 -3.61
C ASN A 226 -6.07 -25.11 -2.93
N LEU A 227 -6.07 -25.20 -1.60
CA LEU A 227 -5.40 -26.27 -0.86
C LEU A 227 -5.98 -27.64 -1.22
N GLU A 228 -7.30 -27.77 -1.25
CA GLU A 228 -7.98 -29.01 -1.67
C GLU A 228 -7.64 -29.41 -3.11
N HIS A 229 -7.56 -28.44 -4.03
CA HIS A 229 -7.12 -28.72 -5.40
C HIS A 229 -5.69 -29.24 -5.45
N LEU A 230 -4.77 -28.69 -4.66
CA LEU A 230 -3.40 -29.17 -4.59
C LEU A 230 -3.31 -30.56 -3.94
N ALA A 231 -4.04 -30.80 -2.84
CA ALA A 231 -4.08 -32.10 -2.17
C ALA A 231 -4.62 -33.23 -3.07
N ASN A 232 -5.55 -32.89 -3.97
CA ASN A 232 -6.11 -33.83 -4.95
C ASN A 232 -5.27 -33.96 -6.24
N ASN A 233 -4.03 -33.47 -6.27
CA ASN A 233 -3.16 -33.46 -7.47
C ASN A 233 -3.82 -32.77 -8.69
N ARG A 234 -4.57 -31.69 -8.45
CA ARG A 234 -5.22 -30.86 -9.49
C ARG A 234 -4.64 -29.44 -9.54
N PRO A 235 -3.33 -29.26 -9.80
CA PRO A 235 -2.71 -27.92 -9.84
C PRO A 235 -3.31 -27.03 -10.92
N ARG A 236 -3.85 -27.60 -12.00
CA ARG A 236 -4.53 -26.86 -13.08
C ARG A 236 -5.83 -26.15 -12.64
N GLN A 237 -6.40 -26.55 -11.50
CA GLN A 237 -7.62 -25.93 -10.94
C GLN A 237 -7.30 -24.82 -9.93
N PHE A 238 -6.02 -24.62 -9.59
CA PHE A 238 -5.60 -23.52 -8.73
C PHE A 238 -5.99 -22.18 -9.36
N SER A 239 -6.71 -21.35 -8.60
CA SER A 239 -7.09 -20.02 -9.07
C SER A 239 -7.27 -19.04 -7.94
N ASN A 240 -6.56 -17.91 -8.04
CA ASN A 240 -6.67 -16.78 -7.13
C ASN A 240 -7.76 -15.77 -7.53
N ALA A 241 -8.53 -16.05 -8.59
CA ALA A 241 -9.59 -15.18 -9.09
C ALA A 241 -10.65 -14.84 -8.02
N GLY A 242 -10.83 -15.70 -7.01
CA GLY A 242 -11.74 -15.46 -5.89
C GLY A 242 -11.30 -14.36 -4.93
N LEU A 243 -10.03 -13.93 -4.99
CA LEU A 243 -9.55 -12.76 -4.23
C LEU A 243 -9.97 -11.43 -4.88
N GLY A 244 -10.52 -11.47 -6.10
CA GLY A 244 -11.07 -10.30 -6.78
C GLY A 244 -10.01 -9.27 -7.16
N ASP A 245 -10.37 -8.00 -7.02
CA ASP A 245 -9.59 -6.86 -7.53
C ASP A 245 -8.19 -6.77 -6.90
N GLU A 246 -8.00 -7.22 -5.65
CA GLU A 246 -6.68 -7.21 -5.01
C GLU A 246 -5.67 -8.12 -5.72
N TRP A 247 -6.12 -9.25 -6.28
CA TRP A 247 -5.28 -10.15 -7.06
C TRP A 247 -4.93 -9.53 -8.41
N TYR A 248 -5.93 -9.00 -9.13
CA TYR A 248 -5.72 -8.40 -10.43
C TYR A 248 -4.94 -7.08 -10.36
N ALA A 249 -5.02 -6.36 -9.24
CA ALA A 249 -4.22 -5.17 -8.98
C ALA A 249 -2.71 -5.47 -8.94
N LEU A 250 -2.28 -6.71 -8.73
CA LEU A 250 -0.88 -7.11 -8.84
C LEU A 250 -0.38 -7.11 -10.28
N GLY A 251 -1.27 -7.09 -11.29
CA GLY A 251 -0.88 -7.07 -12.71
C GLY A 251 -0.17 -8.33 -13.20
N LEU A 252 -0.31 -9.45 -12.46
CA LEU A 252 0.24 -10.75 -12.86
C LEU A 252 -0.72 -11.52 -13.77
N GLU A 253 -2.03 -11.31 -13.61
CA GLU A 253 -3.08 -11.92 -14.40
C GLU A 253 -4.16 -10.87 -14.72
N GLU A 254 -4.83 -11.02 -15.86
CA GLU A 254 -5.97 -10.19 -16.24
C GLU A 254 -7.29 -10.85 -15.83
N PRO A 255 -8.30 -10.07 -15.40
CA PRO A 255 -9.62 -10.61 -15.09
C PRO A 255 -10.24 -11.21 -16.35
N ARG A 256 -10.60 -12.50 -16.28
CA ARG A 256 -11.35 -13.15 -17.35
C ARG A 256 -12.75 -12.54 -17.39
N ILE A 257 -12.99 -11.61 -18.31
CA ILE A 257 -14.31 -11.00 -18.53
C ILE A 257 -15.27 -12.11 -18.96
N ARG A 258 -16.05 -12.65 -18.02
CA ARG A 258 -17.20 -13.48 -18.36
C ARG A 258 -18.26 -12.51 -18.88
N THR A 259 -18.32 -12.32 -20.20
CA THR A 259 -19.50 -11.75 -20.83
C THR A 259 -20.68 -12.63 -20.47
N GLN A 260 -21.49 -12.16 -19.51
CA GLN A 260 -22.76 -12.77 -19.20
C GLN A 260 -23.58 -12.66 -20.48
N ARG A 261 -23.76 -13.79 -21.19
CA ARG A 261 -24.63 -13.82 -22.37
C ARG A 261 -25.98 -13.30 -21.89
N ALA A 262 -26.40 -12.15 -22.41
CA ALA A 262 -27.76 -11.67 -22.21
C ALA A 262 -28.68 -12.83 -22.56
N ARG A 263 -29.42 -13.31 -21.55
CA ARG A 263 -30.42 -14.36 -21.75
C ARG A 263 -31.47 -13.70 -22.64
N GLY A 264 -31.39 -13.96 -23.95
CA GLY A 264 -32.32 -13.39 -24.92
C GLY A 264 -33.75 -13.65 -24.47
N PRO A 265 -34.70 -12.73 -24.76
CA PRO A 265 -36.10 -12.95 -24.42
C PRO A 265 -36.50 -14.30 -25.01
N GLY A 266 -36.84 -15.23 -24.12
CA GLY A 266 -37.27 -16.56 -24.51
C GLY A 266 -38.49 -16.40 -25.39
N SER A 267 -38.30 -16.60 -26.70
CA SER A 267 -39.34 -16.87 -27.66
C SER A 267 -40.07 -18.13 -27.19
N ARG A 268 -41.13 -17.95 -26.40
CA ARG A 268 -42.20 -18.93 -26.25
C ARG A 268 -43.22 -18.63 -27.35
N PRO A 269 -43.35 -19.47 -28.39
CA PRO A 269 -44.65 -19.66 -29.01
C PRO A 269 -45.53 -20.52 -28.08
N PHE A 270 -46.84 -20.46 -28.32
CA PHE A 270 -47.98 -20.94 -27.53
C PHE A 270 -48.51 -19.91 -26.53
#